data_AF-A0A7S0LCZ4-F1
#
_entry.id   AF-A0A7S0LCZ4-F1
#
_cell.length_a   1.000
_cell.length_b   1.000
_cell.length_c   1.000
_cell.angle_alpha   90.00
_cell.angle_beta   90.00
_cell.angle_gamma   90.00
#
_symmetry.space_group_name_H-M   'P 1'
#
loop_
_entity.id
_entity.type
_entity.pdbx_description
1 polymer ?
#
loop_
_entity_poly.entity_id
_entity_poly.type
_entity_poly.pdbx_seq_one_letter_code
_entity_poly.pdbx_strand_id
1 'polypeptide(L)'
;AGFQAGLGGGTFAALRSHLSVTTEAFASPLNARALPFCSAFADTDGPFGSLGSFLAQKSLRGSFEANPPFVPRLILAACAHLAHLLAEAEAVSASLLVVLVVGSSAALRRHAAWAALQSLAKGAFGKAQ
;
A
#
# COMPACT_ATOMS: atom_id res chain seq x y z
N ALA A 1 7.35 -5.47 20.54
CA ALA A 1 7.02 -5.96 19.19
C ALA A 1 6.65 -4.76 18.32
N GLY A 2 7.18 -4.65 17.10
CA GLY A 2 6.81 -3.60 16.14
C GLY A 2 5.97 -4.22 15.02
N PHE A 3 4.74 -3.73 14.84
CA PHE A 3 3.81 -4.27 13.83
C PHE A 3 3.83 -3.51 12.50
N GLN A 4 4.45 -2.34 12.45
CA GLN A 4 4.72 -1.53 11.26
C GLN A 4 5.70 -0.41 11.66
N ALA A 5 6.32 0.25 10.68
CA ALA A 5 6.96 1.55 10.86
C ALA A 5 6.64 2.41 9.63
N GLY A 6 6.20 3.66 9.84
CA GLY A 6 6.00 4.61 8.74
C GLY A 6 7.31 4.92 8.03
N LEU A 7 7.24 5.29 6.74
CA LEU A 7 8.43 5.65 5.99
C LEU A 7 9.10 6.92 6.57
N GLY A 8 10.42 6.98 6.44
CA GLY A 8 11.19 8.19 6.73
C GLY A 8 10.77 9.34 5.82
N GLY A 9 10.81 10.57 6.33
CA GLY A 9 10.38 11.76 5.57
C GLY A 9 11.15 11.95 4.26
N GLY A 10 12.46 11.68 4.24
CA GLY A 10 13.28 11.73 3.03
C GLY A 10 12.87 10.70 1.98
N THR A 11 12.55 9.47 2.40
CA THR A 11 12.06 8.43 1.48
C THR A 11 10.70 8.82 0.90
N PHE A 12 9.77 9.29 1.73
CA PHE A 12 8.47 9.73 1.23
C PHE A 12 8.58 10.93 0.27
N ALA A 13 9.47 11.90 0.56
CA ALA A 13 9.74 13.02 -0.34
C ALA A 13 10.31 12.58 -1.70
N ALA A 14 11.16 11.54 -1.73
CA ALA A 14 11.66 10.95 -2.97
C ALA A 14 10.54 10.27 -3.76
N LEU A 15 9.68 9.48 -3.10
CA LEU A 15 8.51 8.86 -3.75
C LEU A 15 7.57 9.92 -4.35
N ARG A 16 7.32 11.01 -3.61
CA ARG A 16 6.50 12.12 -4.10
C ARG A 16 7.12 12.81 -5.31
N SER A 17 8.43 13.08 -5.28
CA SER A 17 9.12 13.83 -6.34
C SER A 17 9.32 13.00 -7.61
N HIS A 18 9.61 11.70 -7.49
CA HIS A 18 9.97 10.86 -8.63
C HIS A 18 8.84 9.98 -9.16
N LEU A 19 7.87 9.61 -8.30
CA LEU A 19 6.79 8.68 -8.62
C LEU A 19 5.40 9.30 -8.40
N SER A 20 5.35 10.61 -8.10
CA SER A 20 4.12 11.35 -7.84
C SER A 20 3.23 10.73 -6.76
N VAL A 21 3.82 9.99 -5.82
CA VAL A 21 3.10 9.39 -4.70
C VAL A 21 2.53 10.49 -3.82
N THR A 22 1.21 10.48 -3.62
CA THR A 22 0.49 11.50 -2.83
C THR A 22 -0.33 10.92 -1.68
N THR A 23 -0.49 9.59 -1.61
CA THR A 23 -1.41 8.95 -0.69
C THR A 23 -0.78 7.71 -0.07
N GLU A 24 -0.84 7.61 1.25
CA GLU A 24 -0.44 6.42 2.00
C GLU A 24 -1.63 5.48 2.16
N ALA A 25 -1.49 4.22 1.75
CA ALA A 25 -2.54 3.20 1.79
C ALA A 25 -2.70 2.59 3.19
N PHE A 26 -1.69 2.66 4.05
CA PHE A 26 -1.73 2.08 5.39
C PHE A 26 -1.09 3.01 6.40
N ALA A 27 -1.86 4.00 6.87
CA ALA A 27 -1.42 5.02 7.81
C ALA A 27 -2.44 5.26 8.93
N SER A 28 -2.15 6.27 9.75
CA SER A 28 -3.04 6.84 10.76
C SER A 28 -2.79 8.35 10.86
N PRO A 29 -3.69 9.11 11.51
CA PRO A 29 -3.47 10.54 11.76
C PRO A 29 -2.14 10.84 12.46
N LEU A 30 -1.59 9.88 13.21
CA LEU A 30 -0.37 10.03 14.00
C LEU A 30 0.92 9.80 13.20
N ASN A 31 0.85 9.09 12.07
CA ASN A 31 2.05 8.70 11.31
C ASN A 31 2.05 9.13 9.84
N ALA A 32 0.91 9.60 9.32
CA ALA A 32 0.80 10.04 7.93
C ALA A 32 1.77 11.20 7.64
N ARG A 33 2.43 11.12 6.49
CA ARG A 33 3.33 12.11 5.90
C ARG A 33 2.63 13.02 4.89
N ALA A 34 1.50 12.59 4.35
CA ALA A 34 0.70 13.36 3.42
C ALA A 34 -0.80 13.16 3.64
N LEU A 35 -1.56 14.13 3.15
CA LEU A 35 -3.01 14.02 3.00
C LEU A 35 -3.35 13.94 1.50
N PRO A 36 -4.36 13.14 1.12
CA PRO A 36 -5.11 12.23 1.99
C PRO A 36 -4.34 10.92 2.28
N PHE A 37 -4.80 10.14 3.26
CA PHE A 37 -4.28 8.80 3.57
C PHE A 37 -5.41 7.80 3.83
N CYS A 38 -5.14 6.50 3.78
CA CYS A 38 -6.06 5.45 4.20
C CYS A 38 -5.69 4.95 5.61
N SER A 39 -6.69 4.61 6.42
CA SER A 39 -6.49 4.14 7.79
C SER A 39 -7.51 3.09 8.22
N ALA A 40 -7.30 2.49 9.39
CA ALA A 40 -8.15 1.42 9.90
C ALA A 40 -9.53 1.90 10.41
N PHE A 41 -9.60 3.11 10.96
CA PHE A 41 -10.78 3.61 11.68
C PHE A 41 -11.33 4.86 10.99
N ALA A 42 -12.16 4.66 9.97
CA ALA A 42 -12.68 5.77 9.17
C ALA A 42 -13.52 6.76 9.99
N ASP A 43 -14.23 6.26 11.00
CA ASP A 43 -15.09 7.04 11.90
C ASP A 43 -14.28 8.02 12.77
N THR A 44 -13.12 7.59 13.28
CA THR A 44 -12.27 8.45 14.12
C THR A 44 -11.25 9.24 13.31
N ASP A 45 -10.74 8.68 12.22
CA ASP A 45 -9.61 9.24 11.47
C ASP A 45 -10.07 10.14 10.32
N GLY A 46 -11.33 10.05 9.91
CA GLY A 46 -11.92 10.86 8.84
C GLY A 46 -11.71 12.37 9.02
N PRO A 47 -11.98 12.96 10.20
CA PRO A 47 -11.71 14.37 10.49
C PRO A 47 -10.25 14.80 10.29
N PHE A 48 -9.31 13.85 10.29
CA PHE A 48 -7.88 14.10 10.11
C PHE A 48 -7.41 13.82 8.67
N GLY A 49 -8.31 13.52 7.74
CA GLY A 49 -7.98 13.30 6.32
C GLY A 49 -7.88 11.84 5.90
N SER A 50 -8.41 10.90 6.70
CA SER A 50 -8.53 9.50 6.30
C SER A 50 -9.59 9.29 5.21
N LEU A 51 -9.27 8.44 4.24
CA LEU A 51 -10.17 7.89 3.22
C LEU A 51 -10.81 6.56 3.64
N GLY A 52 -10.59 6.14 4.89
CA GLY A 52 -10.95 4.81 5.39
C GLY A 52 -9.99 3.72 4.96
N SER A 53 -10.42 2.46 5.02
CA SER A 53 -9.54 1.32 4.74
C SER A 53 -9.13 1.26 3.28
N PHE A 54 -7.83 1.05 3.02
CA PHE A 54 -7.35 0.83 1.66
C PHE A 54 -7.97 -0.40 1.01
N LEU A 55 -8.30 -1.44 1.78
CA LEU A 55 -8.96 -2.65 1.23
C LEU A 55 -10.39 -2.40 0.75
N ALA A 56 -10.97 -1.23 1.06
CA ALA A 56 -12.27 -0.78 0.58
C ALA A 56 -12.16 0.29 -0.51
N GLN A 57 -10.95 0.74 -0.86
CA GLN A 57 -10.74 1.73 -1.92
C GLN A 57 -11.09 1.15 -3.29
N LYS A 58 -11.58 2.02 -4.18
CA LYS A 58 -11.97 1.67 -5.54
C LYS A 58 -11.35 2.58 -6.59
N SER A 59 -10.39 3.41 -6.19
CA SER A 59 -9.73 4.32 -7.13
C SER A 59 -8.86 3.51 -8.08
N LEU A 60 -9.20 3.55 -9.37
CA LEU A 60 -8.39 2.98 -10.45
C LEU A 60 -7.32 3.96 -10.94
N ARG A 61 -7.19 5.12 -10.29
CA ARG A 61 -6.24 6.18 -10.64
C ARG A 61 -5.47 6.65 -9.41
N GLY A 62 -4.24 7.10 -9.66
CA GLY A 62 -3.41 7.75 -8.64
C GLY A 62 -2.11 7.02 -8.37
N SER A 63 -1.33 7.56 -7.45
CA SER A 63 -0.04 7.02 -7.04
C SER A 63 0.02 6.90 -5.53
N PHE A 64 0.19 5.67 -5.06
CA PHE A 64 0.07 5.29 -3.66
C PHE A 64 1.38 4.73 -3.13
N GLU A 65 1.68 5.04 -1.88
CA GLU A 65 2.59 4.23 -1.07
C GLU A 65 1.76 3.22 -0.30
N ALA A 66 2.20 1.97 -0.25
CA ALA A 66 1.57 0.94 0.55
C ALA A 66 2.59 0.24 1.42
N ASN A 67 2.47 0.38 2.72
CA ASN A 67 3.27 -0.33 3.71
C ASN A 67 2.34 -1.02 4.70
N PRO A 68 1.74 -2.17 4.33
CA PRO A 68 0.78 -2.84 5.20
C PRO A 68 1.46 -3.28 6.50
N PRO A 69 0.75 -3.27 7.65
CA PRO A 69 1.22 -3.89 8.87
C PRO A 69 1.74 -5.31 8.64
N PHE A 70 2.74 -5.72 9.42
CA PHE A 70 3.41 -7.03 9.38
C PHE A 70 2.53 -8.18 9.90
N VAL A 71 1.26 -8.17 9.49
CA VAL A 71 0.24 -9.16 9.77
C VAL A 71 0.02 -9.95 8.48
N PRO A 72 0.43 -11.23 8.40
CA PRO A 72 0.42 -11.96 7.13
C PRO A 72 -0.94 -12.04 6.44
N ARG A 73 -2.03 -12.12 7.21
CA ARG A 73 -3.40 -12.06 6.70
C ARG A 73 -3.72 -10.74 6.00
N LEU A 74 -3.22 -9.63 6.54
CA LEU A 74 -3.42 -8.30 5.97
C LEU A 74 -2.56 -8.10 4.72
N ILE A 75 -1.31 -8.59 4.72
CA ILE A 75 -0.44 -8.59 3.53
C ILE A 75 -1.09 -9.39 2.39
N LEU A 76 -1.66 -10.57 2.68
CA LEU A 76 -2.38 -11.37 1.68
C LEU A 76 -3.59 -10.61 1.11
N ALA A 77 -4.40 -10.00 1.99
CA ALA A 77 -5.55 -9.20 1.57
C ALA A 77 -5.13 -8.00 0.71
N ALA A 78 -4.05 -7.31 1.07
CA ALA A 78 -3.48 -6.21 0.30
C ALA A 78 -3.00 -6.70 -1.09
N CYS A 79 -2.31 -7.84 -1.17
CA CYS A 79 -1.89 -8.41 -2.45
C CYS A 79 -3.09 -8.73 -3.36
N ALA A 80 -4.12 -9.37 -2.81
CA ALA A 80 -5.33 -9.71 -3.57
C ALA A 80 -6.06 -8.44 -4.04
N HIS A 81 -6.19 -7.44 -3.18
CA HIS A 81 -6.82 -6.17 -3.51
C HIS A 81 -6.04 -5.39 -4.58
N LEU A 82 -4.71 -5.33 -4.47
CA LEU A 82 -3.85 -4.70 -5.48
C LEU A 82 -3.93 -5.40 -6.83
N ALA A 83 -3.90 -6.74 -6.85
CA ALA A 83 -4.04 -7.51 -8.08
C ALA A 83 -5.37 -7.21 -8.79
N HIS A 84 -6.45 -7.07 -8.01
CA HIS A 84 -7.76 -6.69 -8.53
C HIS A 84 -7.78 -5.26 -9.08
N LEU A 85 -7.34 -4.27 -8.29
CA LEU A 85 -7.30 -2.87 -8.74
C LEU A 85 -6.45 -2.65 -9.98
N LEU A 86 -5.28 -3.32 -10.07
CA LEU A 86 -4.39 -3.21 -11.23
C LEU A 86 -5.03 -3.82 -12.47
N ALA A 87 -5.72 -4.97 -12.35
CA ALA A 87 -6.44 -5.58 -13.46
C ALA A 87 -7.63 -4.71 -13.92
N GLU A 88 -8.38 -4.11 -13.00
CA GLU A 88 -9.47 -3.19 -13.34
C GLU A 88 -8.95 -1.90 -13.98
N ALA A 89 -7.86 -1.33 -13.46
CA ALA A 89 -7.24 -0.13 -14.03
C ALA A 89 -6.74 -0.40 -15.45
N GLU A 90 -6.09 -1.54 -15.70
CA GLU A 90 -5.65 -1.96 -17.03
C GLU A 90 -6.84 -2.07 -18.00
N ALA A 91 -7.94 -2.71 -17.57
CA ALA A 91 -9.12 -2.92 -18.39
C ALA A 91 -9.78 -1.63 -18.90
N VAL A 92 -9.59 -0.52 -18.18
CA VAL A 92 -10.10 0.81 -18.55
C VAL A 92 -9.00 1.81 -18.90
N SER A 93 -7.76 1.33 -19.09
CA SER A 93 -6.57 2.15 -19.38
C SER A 93 -6.40 3.33 -18.40
N ALA A 94 -6.65 3.09 -17.12
CA ALA A 94 -6.42 4.06 -16.05
C ALA A 94 -4.98 3.99 -15.54
N SER A 95 -4.44 5.15 -15.14
CA SER A 95 -3.08 5.26 -14.61
C SER A 95 -3.07 5.06 -13.10
N LEU A 96 -2.63 3.87 -12.67
CA LEU A 96 -2.50 3.48 -11.27
C LEU A 96 -1.06 3.04 -10.97
N LEU A 97 -0.44 3.62 -9.95
CA LEU A 97 0.86 3.21 -9.42
C LEU A 97 0.72 2.91 -7.92
N VAL A 98 1.29 1.80 -7.48
CA VAL A 98 1.43 1.50 -6.05
C VAL A 98 2.85 1.06 -5.75
N VAL A 99 3.52 1.79 -4.86
CA VAL A 99 4.82 1.44 -4.32
C VAL A 99 4.62 0.65 -3.04
N LEU A 100 4.76 -0.67 -3.12
CA LEU A 100 4.57 -1.59 -1.99
C LEU A 100 5.88 -1.79 -1.23
N VAL A 101 5.92 -1.36 0.03
CA VAL A 101 7.05 -1.54 0.96
C VAL A 101 6.68 -2.60 1.98
N VAL A 102 7.44 -3.69 2.02
CA VAL A 102 7.23 -4.81 2.96
C VAL A 102 8.56 -5.31 3.50
N GLY A 103 8.56 -5.72 4.77
CA GLY A 103 9.73 -6.37 5.36
C GLY A 103 10.01 -7.74 4.71
N SER A 104 11.25 -8.21 4.82
CA SER A 104 11.69 -9.51 4.25
C SER A 104 12.18 -10.49 5.32
N SER A 105 11.58 -10.43 6.52
CA SER A 105 11.99 -11.26 7.67
C SER A 105 11.91 -12.76 7.35
N ALA A 106 12.75 -13.56 8.00
CA ALA A 106 12.75 -15.02 7.82
C ALA A 106 11.40 -15.68 8.18
N ALA A 107 10.63 -15.07 9.09
CA ALA A 107 9.28 -15.51 9.41
C ALA A 107 8.32 -15.27 8.24
N LEU A 108 8.31 -14.06 7.67
CA LEU A 108 7.45 -13.75 6.53
C LEU A 108 7.82 -14.61 5.31
N ARG A 109 9.11 -14.78 5.04
CA ARG A 109 9.62 -15.58 3.90
C ARG A 109 9.16 -17.04 3.90
N ARG A 110 8.80 -17.59 5.07
CA ARG A 110 8.25 -18.95 5.22
C ARG A 110 6.72 -18.99 5.18
N HIS A 111 6.05 -17.85 5.14
CA HIS A 111 4.59 -17.74 5.11
C HIS A 111 4.09 -17.57 3.66
N ALA A 112 2.86 -18.03 3.38
CA ALA A 112 2.21 -17.89 2.07
C ALA A 112 2.09 -16.43 1.57
N ALA A 113 2.15 -15.46 2.49
CA ALA A 113 2.14 -14.04 2.18
C ALA A 113 3.37 -13.62 1.36
N TRP A 114 4.52 -14.24 1.61
CA TRP A 114 5.71 -14.00 0.81
C TRP A 114 5.56 -14.49 -0.62
N ALA A 115 4.96 -15.67 -0.82
CA ALA A 115 4.67 -16.18 -2.15
C ALA A 115 3.71 -15.26 -2.92
N ALA A 116 2.68 -14.72 -2.26
CA ALA A 116 1.77 -13.75 -2.86
C ALA A 116 2.48 -12.45 -3.28
N LEU A 117 3.35 -11.90 -2.42
CA LEU A 117 4.18 -10.74 -2.75
C LEU A 117 5.06 -10.99 -3.96
N GLN A 118 5.72 -12.16 -4.02
CA GLN A 118 6.56 -12.54 -5.16
C GLN A 118 5.73 -12.73 -6.44
N SER A 119 4.53 -13.29 -6.33
CA SER A 119 3.63 -13.44 -7.48
C SER A 119 3.17 -12.08 -8.01
N LEU A 120 2.84 -11.13 -7.13
CA LEU A 120 2.48 -9.78 -7.52
C LEU A 120 3.65 -9.07 -8.21
N ALA A 121 4.85 -9.18 -7.63
CA ALA A 121 6.05 -8.53 -8.15
C ALA A 121 6.57 -9.12 -9.48
N LYS A 122 6.30 -10.41 -9.76
CA LYS A 122 6.65 -11.08 -11.02
C LYS A 122 5.51 -11.09 -12.05
N GLY A 123 4.31 -10.65 -11.65
CA GLY A 123 3.13 -10.63 -12.50
C GLY A 123 3.20 -9.56 -13.58
N ALA A 124 2.15 -9.47 -14.40
CA ALA A 124 2.08 -8.56 -15.56
C ALA A 124 2.34 -7.08 -15.23
N PHE A 125 2.04 -6.66 -14.00
CA PHE A 125 2.16 -5.28 -13.54
C PHE A 125 3.36 -5.04 -12.61
N GLY A 126 4.08 -6.10 -12.26
CA GLY A 126 5.10 -6.07 -11.21
C GLY A 126 6.48 -5.65 -11.72
N LYS A 127 7.19 -4.84 -10.92
CA LYS A 127 8.62 -4.58 -11.06
C LYS A 127 9.24 -4.61 -9.67
N ALA A 128 10.01 -5.65 -9.35
CA ALA A 128 10.77 -5.74 -8.11
C ALA A 128 12.07 -4.91 -8.22
N GLN A 129 12.42 -4.21 -7.14
CA GLN A 129 13.69 -3.50 -6.95
C GLN A 129 14.38 -4.01 -5.70
#